data_AF-A0A385FXA6-F1
#
_entry.id   AF-A0A385FXA6-F1
#
_cell.length_a   1.000
_cell.length_b   1.000
_cell.length_c   1.000
_cell.angle_alpha   90.00
_cell.angle_beta   90.00
_cell.angle_gamma   90.00
#
_symmetry.space_group_name_H-M   'P 1'
#
loop_
_entity.id
_entity.type
_entity.pdbx_description
1 polymer ?
#
loop_
_entity_poly.entity_id
_entity_poly.type
_entity_poly.pdbx_seq_one_letter_code
_entity_poly.pdbx_strand_id
1 'polypeptide(L)'
;MTRVDPDEFQAILNERDDFDNVTVGMTRYQAQKCAAIIMAGQAGHTSYTEASITVAHYLRAIALDGVRETSQVPSHRDTLWQFLDHLPWPRPGPPAEQPI
;
A
#
# COMPACT_ATOMS: atom_id res chain seq x y z
N MET A 1 23.89 -4.56 13.69
CA MET A 1 22.98 -4.28 12.58
C MET A 1 23.51 -3.05 11.87
N THR A 2 24.20 -3.22 10.75
CA THR A 2 24.77 -2.10 10.00
C THR A 2 23.61 -1.29 9.43
N ARG A 3 23.51 -0.02 9.84
CA ARG A 3 22.49 0.91 9.34
C ARG A 3 22.86 1.20 7.87
N VAL A 4 22.02 0.76 6.94
CA VAL A 4 22.20 1.03 5.51
C VAL A 4 22.20 2.55 5.32
N ASP A 5 23.15 3.06 4.53
CA ASP A 5 23.22 4.47 4.16
C ASP A 5 21.97 4.82 3.32
N PRO A 6 21.19 5.87 3.70
CA PRO A 6 20.02 6.28 2.93
C PRO A 6 20.30 6.54 1.45
N ASP A 7 21.48 7.08 1.12
CA ASP A 7 21.83 7.41 -0.27
C ASP A 7 22.15 6.16 -1.08
N GLU A 8 22.81 5.18 -0.46
CA GLU A 8 23.08 3.86 -1.05
C GLU A 8 21.77 3.08 -1.27
N PHE A 9 20.86 3.12 -0.30
CA PHE A 9 19.54 2.50 -0.44
C PHE A 9 18.71 3.15 -1.56
N GLN A 10 18.75 4.47 -1.67
CA GLN A 10 18.06 5.19 -2.74
C GLN A 10 18.66 4.87 -4.12
N ALA A 11 19.98 4.72 -4.22
CA ALA A 11 20.64 4.30 -5.46
C ALA A 11 20.13 2.92 -5.91
N ILE A 12 20.03 1.96 -4.98
CA ILE A 12 19.49 0.61 -5.24
C ILE A 12 18.04 0.67 -5.74
N LEU A 13 17.18 1.51 -5.13
CA LEU A 13 15.78 1.66 -5.58
C LEU A 13 15.65 2.33 -6.96
N ASN A 14 16.63 3.13 -7.38
CA ASN A 14 16.62 3.82 -8.66
C ASN A 14 17.18 2.95 -9.80
N GLU A 15 17.90 1.88 -9.48
CA GLU A 15 18.38 0.92 -10.47
C GLU A 15 17.22 0.11 -11.01
N ARG A 16 17.22 -0.09 -12.34
CA ARG A 16 16.25 -0.99 -12.98
C ARG A 16 16.56 -2.41 -12.57
N ASP A 17 15.56 -3.14 -12.11
CA ASP A 17 15.71 -4.57 -11.84
C ASP A 17 15.06 -5.43 -12.93
N ASP A 18 15.38 -6.72 -12.92
CA ASP A 18 14.84 -7.69 -13.89
C ASP A 18 13.32 -7.90 -13.74
N PHE A 19 12.72 -7.41 -12.65
CA PHE A 19 11.33 -7.52 -12.29
C PHE A 19 10.51 -6.25 -12.58
N ASP A 20 11.14 -5.14 -12.97
CA ASP A 20 10.50 -3.84 -13.29
C ASP A 20 9.28 -3.95 -14.22
N ASN A 21 9.32 -4.90 -15.17
CA ASN A 21 8.27 -5.09 -16.18
C ASN A 21 7.34 -6.27 -15.88
N VAL A 22 7.52 -6.94 -14.74
CA VAL A 22 6.66 -8.04 -14.33
C VAL A 22 5.31 -7.47 -13.92
N THR A 23 4.25 -8.02 -14.51
CA THR A 23 2.89 -7.63 -14.14
C THR A 23 2.55 -8.20 -12.77
N VAL A 24 2.03 -7.36 -11.90
CA VAL A 24 1.53 -7.78 -10.58
C VAL A 24 0.02 -8.05 -10.61
N GLY A 25 -0.42 -9.05 -9.85
CA GLY A 25 -1.82 -9.46 -9.79
C GLY A 25 -2.64 -8.57 -8.85
N MET A 26 -3.56 -7.77 -9.40
CA MET A 26 -4.53 -6.99 -8.63
C MET A 26 -5.85 -6.84 -9.39
N THR A 27 -6.97 -7.02 -8.71
CA THR A 27 -8.30 -6.78 -9.30
C THR A 27 -8.58 -5.28 -9.42
N ARG A 28 -9.47 -4.91 -10.36
CA ARG A 28 -9.97 -3.53 -10.48
C ARG A 28 -10.55 -3.00 -9.17
N TYR A 29 -11.28 -3.84 -8.44
CA TYR A 29 -11.88 -3.49 -7.16
C TYR A 29 -10.80 -3.12 -6.11
N GLN A 30 -9.76 -3.94 -5.97
CA GLN A 30 -8.61 -3.67 -5.11
C GLN A 30 -7.94 -2.34 -5.44
N ALA A 31 -7.67 -2.09 -6.73
CA ALA A 31 -7.06 -0.85 -7.18
C ALA A 31 -7.91 0.37 -6.82
N GLN A 32 -9.23 0.31 -7.09
CA GLN A 32 -10.16 1.40 -6.78
C GLN A 32 -10.27 1.68 -5.28
N LYS A 33 -10.34 0.62 -4.46
CA LYS A 33 -10.44 0.74 -3.00
C LYS A 33 -9.17 1.38 -2.41
N CYS A 34 -8.00 0.92 -2.85
CA CYS A 34 -6.71 1.50 -2.44
C CYS A 34 -6.61 2.98 -2.79
N ALA A 35 -6.96 3.35 -4.03
CA ALA A 35 -6.94 4.75 -4.46
C ALA A 35 -7.88 5.62 -3.62
N ALA A 36 -9.10 5.15 -3.34
CA ALA A 36 -10.05 5.87 -2.51
C ALA A 36 -9.53 6.12 -1.09
N ILE A 37 -8.92 5.10 -0.46
CA ILE A 37 -8.36 5.20 0.88
C ILE A 37 -7.22 6.22 0.93
N ILE A 38 -6.29 6.16 -0.03
CA ILE A 38 -5.17 7.12 -0.12
C ILE A 38 -5.69 8.55 -0.28
N MET A 39 -6.62 8.77 -1.21
CA MET A 39 -7.20 10.10 -1.44
C MET A 39 -7.93 10.63 -0.20
N ALA A 40 -8.62 9.77 0.53
CA ALA A 40 -9.31 10.14 1.77
C ALA A 40 -8.31 10.52 2.89
N GLY A 41 -7.23 9.75 3.05
CA GLY A 41 -6.15 10.09 3.98
C GLY A 41 -5.51 11.44 3.66
N GLN A 42 -5.22 11.70 2.38
CA GLN A 42 -4.67 12.99 1.91
C GLN A 42 -5.64 14.15 2.09
N ALA A 43 -6.93 13.92 1.95
CA ALA A 43 -7.97 14.92 2.22
C ALA A 43 -8.20 15.16 3.73
N GLY A 44 -7.49 14.46 4.63
CA GLY A 44 -7.57 14.67 6.07
C GLY A 44 -8.66 13.86 6.76
N HIS A 45 -9.22 12.82 6.12
CA HIS A 45 -10.12 11.89 6.80
C HIS A 45 -9.30 11.03 7.77
N THR A 46 -9.28 11.39 9.05
CA THR A 46 -8.42 10.78 10.08
C THR A 46 -8.58 9.27 10.20
N SER A 47 -9.77 8.73 9.96
CA SER A 47 -10.04 7.28 9.93
C SER A 47 -9.31 6.54 8.80
N TYR A 48 -8.82 7.24 7.78
CA TYR A 48 -8.11 6.66 6.64
C TYR A 48 -6.61 7.01 6.62
N THR A 49 -6.10 7.82 7.55
CA THR A 49 -4.67 8.15 7.64
C THR A 49 -3.84 6.89 7.88
N GLU A 50 -4.17 6.11 8.90
CA GLU A 50 -3.49 4.83 9.17
C GLU A 50 -3.78 3.79 8.08
N ALA A 51 -5.01 3.76 7.55
CA ALA A 51 -5.37 2.86 6.47
C ALA A 51 -4.54 3.12 5.19
N SER A 52 -4.12 4.37 4.94
CA SER A 52 -3.24 4.71 3.81
C SER A 52 -1.86 4.08 3.94
N ILE A 53 -1.35 3.94 5.18
CA ILE A 53 -0.11 3.21 5.46
C ILE A 53 -0.32 1.72 5.19
N THR A 54 -1.45 1.16 5.61
CA THR A 54 -1.81 -0.24 5.31
C THR A 54 -1.90 -0.50 3.80
N VAL A 55 -2.44 0.44 3.02
CA VAL A 55 -2.43 0.36 1.55
C VAL A 55 -0.99 0.31 1.01
N ALA A 56 -0.07 1.14 1.50
CA ALA A 56 1.32 1.09 1.07
C ALA A 56 1.98 -0.27 1.35
N HIS A 57 1.72 -0.85 2.53
CA HIS A 57 2.20 -2.20 2.86
C HIS A 57 1.58 -3.27 1.97
N TYR A 58 0.30 -3.15 1.63
CA TYR A 58 -0.41 -4.08 0.75
C TYR A 58 0.16 -4.05 -0.67
N LEU A 59 0.36 -2.85 -1.23
CA LEU A 59 0.96 -2.68 -2.56
C LEU A 59 2.40 -3.22 -2.61
N ARG A 60 3.19 -2.98 -1.55
CA ARG A 60 4.53 -3.57 -1.40
C ARG A 60 4.47 -5.09 -1.37
N ALA A 61 3.52 -5.68 -0.63
CA ALA A 61 3.36 -7.13 -0.57
C ALA A 61 3.00 -7.72 -1.95
N ILE A 62 2.14 -7.04 -2.72
CA ILE A 62 1.81 -7.41 -4.11
C ILE A 62 3.04 -7.35 -5.02
N ALA A 63 3.84 -6.29 -4.94
CA ALA A 63 5.02 -6.11 -5.79
C ALA A 63 6.11 -7.17 -5.52
N LEU A 64 6.18 -7.69 -4.31
CA LEU A 64 7.12 -8.74 -3.93
C LEU A 64 6.59 -10.16 -4.19
N ASP A 65 5.30 -10.29 -4.49
CA ASP A 65 4.66 -11.57 -4.73
C ASP A 65 5.16 -12.15 -6.06
N GLY A 66 5.87 -13.28 -6.00
CA GLY A 66 6.49 -13.92 -7.17
C GLY A 66 7.96 -13.54 -7.46
N VAL A 67 8.52 -12.52 -6.79
CA VAL A 67 9.93 -12.11 -6.97
C VAL A 67 10.89 -12.90 -6.06
N ARG A 68 10.37 -13.50 -4.97
CA ARG A 68 11.17 -14.30 -4.04
C ARG A 68 10.44 -15.60 -3.69
N GLU A 69 10.88 -16.72 -4.26
CA GLU A 69 10.47 -18.07 -3.82
C GLU A 69 10.71 -18.32 -2.31
N THR A 70 11.52 -17.50 -1.66
CA THR A 70 11.93 -17.64 -0.25
C THR A 70 11.21 -16.72 0.74
N SER A 71 10.32 -15.84 0.29
CA SER A 71 9.65 -14.91 1.22
C SER A 71 8.33 -15.50 1.70
N GLN A 72 8.28 -15.82 2.99
CA GLN A 72 7.11 -16.29 3.78
C GLN A 72 5.94 -15.27 3.84
N VAL A 73 5.80 -14.41 2.83
CA VAL A 73 4.88 -13.28 2.76
C VAL A 73 3.45 -13.61 2.24
N PRO A 74 3.05 -14.83 1.83
CA PRO A 74 1.66 -15.08 1.42
C PRO A 74 0.62 -14.70 2.50
N SER A 75 0.95 -14.90 3.79
CA SER A 75 0.04 -14.60 4.90
C SER A 75 -0.18 -13.11 5.13
N HIS A 76 0.76 -12.26 4.71
CA HIS A 76 0.68 -10.82 4.98
C HIS A 76 -0.20 -10.11 3.96
N ARG A 77 -0.09 -10.44 2.67
CA ARG A 77 -0.88 -9.82 1.59
C ARG A 77 -2.39 -9.97 1.81
N ASP A 78 -2.83 -11.20 2.07
CA ASP A 78 -4.27 -11.50 2.18
C ASP A 78 -4.86 -10.91 3.46
N THR A 79 -4.09 -10.89 4.57
CA THR A 79 -4.50 -10.25 5.83
C THR A 79 -4.64 -8.73 5.68
N LEU A 80 -3.67 -8.08 5.02
CA LEU A 80 -3.74 -6.65 4.72
C LEU A 80 -4.93 -6.34 3.83
N TRP A 81 -5.18 -7.16 2.81
CA TRP A 81 -6.34 -7.00 1.95
C TRP A 81 -7.65 -7.13 2.71
N GLN A 82 -7.79 -8.17 3.55
CA GLN A 82 -8.98 -8.36 4.37
C GLN A 82 -9.24 -7.13 5.22
N PHE A 83 -8.24 -6.58 5.90
CA PHE A 83 -8.42 -5.34 6.66
C PHE A 83 -8.96 -4.19 5.78
N LEU A 84 -8.34 -3.94 4.63
CA LEU A 84 -8.73 -2.86 3.72
C LEU A 84 -10.13 -3.06 3.12
N ASP A 85 -10.51 -4.30 2.86
CA ASP A 85 -11.82 -4.66 2.32
C ASP A 85 -12.96 -4.45 3.34
N HIS A 86 -12.68 -4.69 4.62
CA HIS A 86 -13.64 -4.48 5.71
C HIS A 86 -13.88 -2.99 6.02
N LEU A 87 -12.98 -2.10 5.59
CA LEU A 87 -13.20 -0.66 5.77
C LEU A 87 -14.39 -0.19 4.92
N PRO A 88 -15.19 0.77 5.40
CA PRO A 88 -16.20 1.39 4.58
C PRO A 88 -15.56 2.09 3.36
N TRP A 89 -16.36 2.35 2.32
CA TRP A 89 -15.89 3.24 1.26
C TRP A 89 -15.76 4.66 1.80
N PRO A 90 -14.64 5.36 1.53
CA PRO A 90 -14.53 6.76 1.86
C PRO A 90 -15.65 7.57 1.24
N ARG A 91 -16.17 8.56 1.99
CA ARG A 91 -17.19 9.46 1.47
C ARG A 91 -16.54 10.40 0.44
N PRO A 92 -17.23 10.73 -0.66
CA PRO A 92 -16.75 11.75 -1.58
C PRO A 92 -16.72 13.12 -0.90
N GLY A 93 -15.68 13.91 -1.17
CA GLY A 93 -15.50 15.27 -0.65
C GLY A 93 -14.58 15.39 0.57
N PRO A 94 -14.32 16.62 1.03
CA PRO A 94 -13.53 16.86 2.24
C PRO A 94 -14.21 16.26 3.48
N PRO A 95 -13.45 15.97 4.56
CA PRO A 95 -14.01 15.50 5.82
C PRO A 95 -15.11 16.45 6.31
N ALA A 96 -16.15 15.90 6.94
CA ALA A 96 -17.09 16.75 7.66
C ALA A 96 -16.32 17.51 8.75
N GLU A 97 -16.58 18.81 8.88
CA GLU A 97 -16.07 19.59 10.01
C GLU A 97 -16.50 18.88 11.30
N GLN A 98 -15.52 18.53 12.15
CA GLN A 98 -15.84 17.97 13.45
C GLN A 98 -16.45 19.09 14.32
N PRO A 99 -17.54 18.83 15.06
CA PRO A 99 -18.05 19.80 16.03
C PRO A 99 -16.96 20.13 17.04
N ILE A 100 -16.70 21.42 17.21
CA ILE A 100 -15.80 21.99 18.24
C ILE A 100 -16.42 21.85 19.63
#